data_AF-A0A2E6TD35-F1
#
_entry.id   AF-A0A2E6TD35-F1
#
_cell.length_a   1.000
_cell.length_b   1.000
_cell.length_c   1.000
_cell.angle_alpha   90.00
_cell.angle_beta   90.00
_cell.angle_gamma   90.00
#
_symmetry.space_group_name_H-M   'P 1'
#
loop_
_entity.id
_entity.type
_entity.pdbx_description
1 polymer ?
#
loop_
_entity_poly.entity_id
_entity_poly.type
_entity_poly.pdbx_seq_one_letter_code
_entity_poly.pdbx_strand_id
1 'polypeptide(L)'
;MGWKVRLCFDPVILIKSWREIYLDYFKTVFQEINPMNIHDVTLGSFRMSSQHLKQARKHRPELGILHRDWKVNNGIASYGKEKREEISSFLRNELLQWFRPPQVSVW
;
A
#
# COMPACT_ATOMS: atom_id res chain seq x y z
N MET A 1 0.26 26.49 -15.75
CA MET A 1 -0.51 25.43 -15.05
C MET A 1 0.45 24.30 -14.72
N GLY A 2 0.37 23.73 -13.52
CA GLY A 2 1.26 22.65 -13.08
C GLY A 2 0.84 21.27 -13.59
N TRP A 3 1.71 20.28 -13.40
CA TRP A 3 1.44 18.88 -13.76
C TRP A 3 0.47 18.25 -12.76
N LYS A 4 -0.50 17.48 -13.27
CA LYS A 4 -1.26 16.56 -12.42
C LYS A 4 -0.39 15.35 -12.08
N VAL A 5 -0.35 14.99 -10.81
CA VAL A 5 0.52 13.92 -10.30
C VAL A 5 -0.26 12.66 -9.95
N ARG A 6 0.42 11.52 -9.99
CA ARG A 6 -0.08 10.27 -9.41
C ARG A 6 0.48 10.10 -8.00
N LEU A 7 -0.36 9.72 -7.04
CA LEU A 7 0.09 9.31 -5.71
C LEU A 7 0.10 7.78 -5.61
N CYS A 8 1.20 7.23 -5.13
CA CYS A 8 1.39 5.78 -4.98
C CYS A 8 1.43 5.40 -3.50
N PHE A 9 0.41 4.69 -3.04
CA PHE A 9 0.32 4.11 -1.70
C PHE A 9 0.79 2.65 -1.73
N ASP A 10 2.10 2.47 -1.88
CA ASP A 10 2.76 1.17 -1.99
C ASP A 10 4.12 1.25 -1.27
N PRO A 11 4.45 0.34 -0.34
CA PRO A 11 3.64 -0.81 0.09
C PRO A 11 2.68 -0.47 1.23
N VAL A 12 1.50 -1.10 1.23
CA VAL A 12 0.64 -1.17 2.41
C VAL A 12 1.21 -2.19 3.38
N ILE A 13 1.44 -1.74 4.62
CA ILE A 13 2.02 -2.55 5.70
C ILE A 13 1.03 -2.69 6.86
N LEU A 14 0.77 -3.93 7.26
CA LEU A 14 -0.12 -4.23 8.36
C LEU A 14 0.60 -4.13 9.70
N ILE A 15 0.43 -3.02 10.39
CA ILE A 15 0.82 -2.87 11.79
C ILE A 15 -0.42 -2.87 12.68
N LYS A 16 -0.23 -2.79 14.00
CA LYS A 16 -1.33 -2.59 14.93
C LYS A 16 -2.08 -1.31 14.51
N SER A 17 -3.41 -1.39 14.42
CA SER A 17 -4.27 -0.27 14.01
C SER A 17 -3.97 0.28 12.60
N TRP A 18 -3.52 -0.58 11.67
CA TRP A 18 -3.23 -0.14 10.31
C TRP A 18 -4.41 0.53 9.62
N ARG A 19 -5.65 0.09 9.89
CA ARG A 19 -6.85 0.67 9.27
C ARG A 19 -6.95 2.15 9.61
N GLU A 20 -6.99 2.45 10.90
CA GLU A 20 -7.11 3.80 11.43
C GLU A 20 -5.96 4.67 10.93
N ILE A 21 -4.73 4.15 10.95
CA ILE A 21 -3.55 4.86 10.45
C ILE A 21 -3.69 5.25 8.97
N TYR A 22 -4.14 4.33 8.11
CA TYR A 22 -4.31 4.64 6.69
C TYR A 22 -5.50 5.57 6.41
N LEU A 23 -6.60 5.46 7.17
CA LEU A 23 -7.73 6.40 7.08
C LEU A 23 -7.28 7.83 7.41
N ASP A 24 -6.58 8.00 8.55
CA ASP A 24 -6.08 9.30 9.00
C ASP A 24 -5.01 9.85 8.03
N TYR A 25 -4.14 8.97 7.50
CA TYR A 25 -3.14 9.34 6.52
C TYR A 25 -3.77 9.86 5.22
N PHE A 26 -4.76 9.16 4.65
CA PHE A 26 -5.46 9.61 3.45
C PHE A 26 -6.17 10.94 3.67
N LYS A 27 -6.88 11.08 4.79
CA LYS A 27 -7.52 12.35 5.16
C LYS A 27 -6.50 13.50 5.20
N THR A 28 -5.36 13.27 5.84
CA THR A 28 -4.28 14.28 5.94
C THR A 28 -3.74 14.63 4.55
N VAL A 29 -3.41 13.63 3.73
CA VAL A 29 -2.88 13.85 2.37
C VAL A 29 -3.84 14.67 1.52
N PHE A 30 -5.14 14.39 1.54
CA PHE A 30 -6.12 15.07 0.69
C PHE A 30 -6.63 16.40 1.28
N GLN A 31 -6.29 16.71 2.52
CA GLN A 31 -6.41 18.05 3.09
C GLN A 31 -5.26 18.95 2.65
N GLU A 32 -4.04 18.42 2.60
CA GLU A 32 -2.84 19.17 2.19
C GLU A 32 -2.68 19.27 0.66
N ILE A 33 -3.11 18.25 -0.07
CA ILE A 33 -3.01 18.19 -1.53
C ILE A 33 -4.41 18.24 -2.11
N ASN A 34 -4.73 19.33 -2.82
CA ASN A 34 -6.01 19.48 -3.51
C ASN A 34 -6.25 18.28 -4.46
N PRO A 35 -7.29 17.46 -4.24
CA PRO A 35 -7.57 16.28 -5.06
C PRO A 35 -7.75 16.59 -6.55
N MET A 36 -8.15 17.82 -6.91
CA MET A 36 -8.28 18.25 -8.31
C MET A 36 -6.95 18.30 -9.08
N ASN A 37 -5.82 18.40 -8.36
CA ASN A 37 -4.47 18.37 -8.91
C ASN A 37 -3.90 16.95 -9.01
N ILE A 38 -4.61 15.94 -8.53
CA ILE A 38 -4.20 14.54 -8.59
C ILE A 38 -4.84 13.91 -9.83
N HIS A 39 -4.02 13.26 -10.66
CA HIS A 39 -4.49 12.54 -11.83
C HIS A 39 -5.20 11.26 -11.40
N ASP A 40 -4.49 10.41 -10.65
CA ASP A 40 -4.98 9.15 -10.11
C ASP A 40 -4.14 8.70 -8.90
N VAL A 41 -4.62 7.68 -8.20
CA VAL A 41 -3.95 7.05 -7.06
C VAL A 41 -3.79 5.55 -7.28
N THR A 42 -2.67 5.01 -6.81
CA THR A 42 -2.42 3.56 -6.81
C THR A 42 -2.27 3.04 -5.39
N LEU A 43 -2.74 1.82 -5.17
CA LEU A 43 -2.62 1.10 -3.91
C LEU A 43 -1.97 -0.26 -4.17
N GLY A 44 -0.92 -0.59 -3.42
CA GLY A 44 -0.25 -1.89 -3.52
C GLY A 44 0.05 -2.44 -2.14
N SER A 45 -0.37 -3.68 -1.87
CA SER A 45 0.06 -4.37 -0.65
C SER A 45 1.52 -4.82 -0.75
N PHE A 46 2.21 -4.95 0.39
CA PHE A 46 3.60 -5.38 0.39
C PHE A 46 3.87 -6.60 -0.51
N ARG A 47 4.83 -6.41 -1.42
CA ARG A 47 5.39 -7.44 -2.29
C ARG A 47 6.87 -7.19 -2.50
N MET A 48 7.66 -8.25 -2.46
CA MET A 48 9.10 -8.20 -2.66
C MET A 48 9.57 -9.52 -3.25
N SER A 49 10.62 -9.53 -4.07
CA SER A 49 11.19 -10.82 -4.48
C SER A 49 11.71 -11.58 -3.25
N SER A 50 11.56 -12.90 -3.25
CA SER A 50 12.05 -13.76 -2.16
C SER A 50 13.56 -13.63 -1.99
N GLN A 51 14.30 -13.40 -3.07
CA GLN A 51 15.73 -13.11 -3.06
C GLN A 51 16.03 -11.80 -2.33
N HIS A 52 15.33 -10.70 -2.66
CA HIS A 52 15.52 -9.42 -1.98
C HIS A 52 15.14 -9.52 -0.50
N LEU A 53 14.06 -10.23 -0.16
CA LEU A 53 13.67 -10.44 1.24
C LEU A 53 14.75 -11.21 2.02
N LYS A 54 15.34 -12.25 1.41
CA LYS A 54 16.45 -12.99 2.02
C LYS A 54 17.66 -12.08 2.26
N GLN A 55 18.00 -11.22 1.31
CA GLN A 55 19.09 -10.25 1.50
C GLN A 55 18.74 -9.21 2.57
N ALA A 56 17.53 -8.67 2.58
CA ALA A 56 17.08 -7.71 3.59
C ALA A 56 17.20 -8.29 5.00
N ARG A 57 16.75 -9.55 5.22
CA ARG A 57 16.90 -10.25 6.50
C ARG A 57 18.36 -10.40 6.94
N LYS A 58 19.27 -10.64 5.99
CA LYS A 58 20.71 -10.77 6.28
C LYS A 58 21.32 -9.43 6.72
N HIS A 59 20.94 -8.33 6.05
CA HIS A 59 21.50 -7.00 6.33
C HIS A 59 20.83 -6.30 7.51
N ARG A 60 19.56 -6.63 7.78
CA ARG A 60 18.71 -5.98 8.78
C ARG A 60 17.95 -7.00 9.64
N PRO A 61 18.64 -7.94 10.31
CA PRO A 61 17.99 -9.01 11.07
C PRO A 61 17.18 -8.48 12.27
N GLU A 62 17.45 -7.26 12.73
CA GLU A 62 16.73 -6.59 13.81
C GLU A 62 15.30 -6.19 13.42
N LEU A 63 15.01 -6.06 12.12
CA LEU A 63 13.72 -5.59 11.63
C LEU A 63 12.69 -6.72 11.60
N GLY A 64 11.92 -6.85 12.68
CA GLY A 64 10.90 -7.91 12.82
C GLY A 64 9.89 -8.00 11.67
N ILE A 65 9.61 -6.90 10.96
CA ILE A 65 8.74 -6.90 9.77
C ILE A 65 9.26 -7.83 8.66
N LEU A 66 10.58 -7.96 8.51
CA LEU A 66 11.17 -8.83 7.49
C LEU A 66 10.95 -10.31 7.83
N HIS A 67 10.77 -10.64 9.10
CA HIS A 67 10.65 -12.01 9.62
C HIS A 67 9.21 -12.47 9.80
N ARG A 68 8.22 -11.67 9.39
CA ARG A 68 6.81 -12.09 9.37
C ARG A 68 6.57 -13.25 8.40
N ASP A 69 5.42 -13.88 8.56
CA ASP A 69 4.94 -15.03 7.76
C ASP A 69 4.53 -14.66 6.33
N TRP A 70 5.46 -14.08 5.58
CA TRP A 70 5.30 -13.76 4.17
C TRP A 70 5.08 -15.04 3.36
N LYS A 71 4.04 -15.05 2.53
CA LYS A 71 3.77 -16.14 1.59
C LYS A 71 4.59 -15.89 0.32
N VAL A 72 5.39 -16.88 -0.08
CA VAL A 72 6.17 -16.83 -1.31
C VAL A 72 5.43 -17.59 -2.39
N ASN A 73 5.05 -16.91 -3.47
CA ASN A 73 4.46 -17.50 -4.67
C ASN A 73 5.21 -16.97 -5.89
N ASN A 74 5.67 -17.86 -6.77
CA ASN A 74 6.44 -17.53 -7.98
C ASN A 74 7.60 -16.55 -7.72
N GLY A 75 8.34 -16.77 -6.62
CA GLY A 75 9.48 -15.93 -6.24
C GLY A 75 9.11 -14.58 -5.63
N ILE A 76 7.84 -14.30 -5.36
CA ILE A 76 7.37 -13.05 -4.73
C ILE A 76 6.85 -13.35 -3.32
N ALA A 77 7.47 -12.74 -2.32
CA ALA A 77 7.02 -12.68 -0.95
C ALA A 77 5.94 -11.59 -0.79
N SER A 78 4.78 -11.94 -0.27
CA SER A 78 3.65 -11.02 -0.06
C SER A 78 2.73 -11.50 1.07
N TYR A 79 1.66 -10.76 1.36
CA TYR A 79 0.58 -11.26 2.20
C TYR A 79 -0.19 -12.42 1.53
N GLY A 80 -0.81 -13.27 2.34
CA GLY A 80 -1.77 -14.26 1.85
C GLY A 80 -2.94 -13.63 1.10
N LYS A 81 -3.57 -14.39 0.19
CA LYS A 81 -4.63 -13.91 -0.71
C LYS A 81 -5.74 -13.16 0.02
N GLU A 82 -6.33 -13.77 1.04
CA GLU A 82 -7.42 -13.17 1.83
C GLU A 82 -7.03 -11.82 2.42
N LYS A 83 -5.81 -11.73 2.96
CA LYS A 83 -5.31 -10.49 3.56
C LYS A 83 -5.04 -9.41 2.51
N ARG A 84 -4.56 -9.78 1.32
CA ARG A 84 -4.43 -8.84 0.20
C ARG A 84 -5.79 -8.32 -0.25
N GLU A 85 -6.79 -9.20 -0.37
CA GLU A 85 -8.16 -8.82 -0.72
C GLU A 85 -8.81 -7.91 0.33
N GLU A 86 -8.58 -8.17 1.62
CA GLU A 86 -9.01 -7.32 2.73
C GLU A 86 -8.39 -5.92 2.65
N ILE A 87 -7.06 -5.83 2.46
CA ILE A 87 -6.33 -4.57 2.30
C ILE A 87 -6.89 -3.78 1.12
N SER A 88 -6.92 -4.44 -0.04
CA SER A 88 -7.35 -3.87 -1.31
C SER A 88 -8.77 -3.34 -1.22
N SER A 89 -9.71 -4.13 -0.69
CA SER A 89 -11.11 -3.74 -0.60
C SER A 89 -11.30 -2.59 0.38
N PHE A 90 -10.70 -2.68 1.57
CA PHE A 90 -10.87 -1.67 2.62
C PHE A 90 -10.33 -0.30 2.19
N LEU A 91 -9.07 -0.24 1.75
CA LEU A 91 -8.44 1.03 1.40
C LEU A 91 -8.93 1.59 0.07
N ARG A 92 -9.31 0.73 -0.89
CA ARG A 92 -9.96 1.19 -2.12
C ARG A 92 -11.27 1.89 -1.81
N ASN A 93 -12.10 1.31 -0.94
CA ASN A 93 -13.37 1.94 -0.56
C ASN A 93 -13.16 3.31 0.09
N GLU A 94 -12.10 3.46 0.90
CA GLU A 94 -11.74 4.76 1.45
C GLU A 94 -11.33 5.76 0.36
N LEU A 95 -10.44 5.37 -0.56
CA LEU A 95 -9.99 6.24 -1.65
C LEU A 95 -11.13 6.66 -2.58
N LEU A 96 -12.17 5.84 -2.74
CA LEU A 96 -13.35 6.17 -3.54
C LEU A 96 -14.23 7.26 -2.93
N GLN A 97 -14.02 7.63 -1.66
CA GLN A 97 -14.65 8.82 -1.09
C GLN A 97 -14.06 10.12 -1.66
N TRP A 98 -12.83 10.06 -2.19
CA TRP A 98 -12.07 11.20 -2.70
C TRP A 98 -11.92 11.22 -4.23
N PHE A 99 -11.97 10.05 -4.87
CA PHE A 99 -11.71 9.88 -6.30
C PHE A 99 -12.78 9.04 -6.99
N ARG A 100 -12.93 9.23 -8.31
CA ARG A 100 -13.81 8.38 -9.13
C ARG A 100 -13.18 7.00 -9.33
N PRO A 101 -13.98 5.93 -9.58
CA PRO A 101 -13.46 4.58 -9.78
C PRO A 101 -12.32 4.43 -10.81
N PRO A 102 -12.33 5.13 -11.97
CA PRO A 102 -11.22 5.04 -12.93
C PRO A 102 -9.90 5.65 -12.43
N GLN A 103 -9.94 6.46 -11.38
CA GLN A 103 -8.76 7.13 -10.81
C GLN A 103 -8.15 6.33 -9.64
N VAL A 104 -8.72 5.17 -9.27
CA VAL A 104 -8.21 4.34 -8.18
C VAL A 104 -7.82 2.97 -8.72
N SER A 105 -6.52 2.71 -8.79
CA SER A 105 -5.96 1.43 -9.24
C SER A 105 -5.37 0.64 -8.07
N VAL A 106 -5.66 -0.66 -8.02
CA VAL A 106 -5.12 -1.57 -7.00
C VAL A 106 -4.26 -2.63 -7.67
N TRP A 107 -3.09 -2.92 -7.08
CA TRP A 107 -2.03 -3.78 -7.64
C TRP A 107 -1.65 -4.95 -6.76
#